data_AF-A0A9E6RJ28-F1
#
_entry.id   AF-A0A9E6RJ28-F1
#
_cell.length_a   1.000
_cell.length_b   1.000
_cell.length_c   1.000
_cell.angle_alpha   90.00
_cell.angle_beta   90.00
_cell.angle_gamma   90.00
#
_symmetry.space_group_name_H-M   'P 1'
#
loop_
_entity.id
_entity.type
_entity.pdbx_description
1 polymer ?
#
loop_
_entity_poly.entity_id
_entity_poly.type
_entity_poly.pdbx_seq_one_letter_code
_entity_poly.pdbx_strand_id
1 'polypeptide(L)'
;MSEAALTRFRTLIAERDGPVFAAPWEARAFALAIAAHEAGLFTWTDWAATLGEVIADAGASDTGDQYYRHWLTALERLTDAAAKP
;
A
#
# COMPACT_ATOMS: atom_id res chain seq x y z
N MET A 1 -16.58 4.85 20.69
CA MET A 1 -17.04 5.06 19.30
C MET A 1 -18.55 4.90 19.26
N SER A 2 -19.28 5.76 18.53
CA SER A 2 -20.75 5.70 18.51
C SER A 2 -21.28 4.58 17.60
N GLU A 3 -22.51 4.14 17.85
CA GLU A 3 -23.23 3.17 17.02
C GLU A 3 -23.38 3.65 15.56
N ALA A 4 -23.54 4.95 15.37
CA ALA A 4 -23.53 5.59 14.05
C ALA A 4 -22.19 5.42 13.31
N ALA A 5 -21.06 5.50 14.02
CA ALA A 5 -19.74 5.31 13.43
C ALA A 5 -19.47 3.85 13.03
N LEU A 6 -19.93 2.89 13.84
CA LEU A 6 -19.82 1.45 13.53
C LEU A 6 -20.72 1.05 12.34
N THR A 7 -21.92 1.62 12.27
CA THR A 7 -22.83 1.44 11.13
C THR A 7 -22.20 1.99 9.86
N ARG A 8 -21.66 3.22 9.91
CA ARG A 8 -20.97 3.83 8.76
C ARG A 8 -19.75 3.02 8.30
N PHE A 9 -18.96 2.50 9.24
CA PHE A 9 -17.80 1.66 8.91
C PHE A 9 -18.21 0.34 8.23
N ARG A 10 -19.26 -0.31 8.73
CA ARG A 10 -19.81 -1.54 8.12
C ARG A 10 -20.35 -1.31 6.71
N THR A 11 -21.08 -0.21 6.49
CA THR A 11 -21.58 0.15 5.16
C THR A 11 -20.44 0.40 4.18
N LEU A 12 -19.39 1.12 4.59
CA LEU A 12 -18.22 1.40 3.74
C LEU A 12 -17.48 0.12 3.31
N ILE A 13 -17.44 -0.90 4.17
CA ILE A 13 -16.83 -2.20 3.86
C ILE A 13 -17.74 -3.02 2.94
N ALA A 14 -19.06 -3.00 3.16
CA ALA A 14 -20.02 -3.75 2.37
C ALA A 14 -20.19 -3.20 0.94
N GLU A 15 -19.98 -1.90 0.72
CA GLU A 15 -20.09 -1.28 -0.62
C GLU A 15 -18.84 -1.50 -1.50
N ARG A 16 -17.77 -2.11 -0.98
CA ARG A 16 -16.52 -2.39 -1.71
C ARG A 16 -16.55 -3.66 -2.57
N ASP A 17 -17.69 -4.00 -3.19
CA ASP A 17 -17.85 -5.11 -4.16
C ASP A 17 -17.18 -4.84 -5.53
N GLY A 18 -16.06 -4.10 -5.53
CA GLY A 18 -15.25 -3.82 -6.71
C GLY A 18 -14.11 -4.82 -6.89
N PRO A 19 -13.45 -4.84 -8.06
CA PRO A 19 -12.25 -5.63 -8.24
C PRO A 19 -11.16 -5.20 -7.25
N VAL A 20 -10.42 -6.18 -6.70
CA VAL A 20 -9.32 -5.94 -5.74
C VAL A 20 -8.24 -5.02 -6.32
N PHE A 21 -8.05 -5.08 -7.63
CA PHE A 21 -7.16 -4.21 -8.41
C PHE A 21 -7.98 -3.51 -9.50
N ALA A 22 -7.90 -2.19 -9.57
CA ALA A 22 -8.57 -1.38 -10.58
C ALA A 22 -7.90 -1.53 -11.96
N ALA A 23 -6.62 -1.93 -12.00
CA ALA A 23 -5.89 -2.16 -13.25
C ALA A 23 -4.85 -3.29 -13.14
N PRO A 24 -4.46 -3.94 -14.26
CA PRO A 24 -3.48 -5.03 -14.25
C PRO A 24 -2.08 -4.65 -13.73
N TRP A 25 -1.72 -3.36 -13.75
CA TRP A 25 -0.42 -2.92 -13.21
C TRP A 25 -0.40 -2.94 -11.68
N GLU A 26 -1.53 -2.77 -11.01
CA GLU A 26 -1.62 -2.79 -9.55
C GLU A 26 -1.36 -4.19 -9.00
N ALA A 27 -1.93 -5.21 -9.66
CA ALA A 27 -1.64 -6.61 -9.35
C ALA A 27 -0.15 -6.95 -9.55
N ARG A 28 0.49 -6.35 -10.55
CA ARG A 28 1.93 -6.51 -10.78
C ARG A 28 2.76 -5.82 -9.69
N ALA A 29 2.38 -4.62 -9.26
CA ALA A 29 3.04 -3.93 -8.13
C ALA A 29 2.94 -4.76 -6.85
N PHE A 30 1.77 -5.35 -6.59
CA PHE A 30 1.58 -6.26 -5.46
C PHE A 30 2.51 -7.48 -5.54
N ALA A 31 2.53 -8.15 -6.69
CA ALA A 31 3.38 -9.33 -6.91
C ALA A 31 4.87 -9.00 -6.75
N LEU A 32 5.32 -7.83 -7.19
CA LEU A 32 6.70 -7.38 -7.01
C LEU A 32 7.07 -7.21 -5.53
N ALA A 33 6.18 -6.67 -4.71
CA ALA A 33 6.43 -6.54 -3.27
C ALA A 33 6.60 -7.90 -2.59
N ILE A 34 5.74 -8.87 -2.94
CA ILE A 34 5.86 -10.24 -2.43
C ILE A 34 7.18 -10.86 -2.88
N ALA A 35 7.49 -10.83 -4.17
CA ALA A 35 8.70 -11.44 -4.71
C ALA A 35 9.99 -10.82 -4.13
N ALA A 36 10.03 -9.50 -3.94
CA ALA A 36 11.17 -8.81 -3.35
C ALA A 36 11.36 -9.18 -1.87
N HIS A 37 10.27 -9.30 -1.11
CA HIS A 37 10.32 -9.78 0.27
C HIS A 37 10.79 -11.23 0.36
N GLU A 38 10.24 -12.13 -0.47
CA GLU A 38 10.65 -13.53 -0.52
C GLU A 38 12.13 -13.70 -0.91
N ALA A 39 12.65 -12.79 -1.74
CA ALA A 39 14.07 -12.72 -2.09
C ALA A 39 14.96 -12.13 -0.96
N GLY A 40 14.36 -11.67 0.15
CA GLY A 40 15.09 -11.12 1.29
C GLY A 40 15.61 -9.69 1.09
N LEU A 41 15.09 -8.95 0.11
CA LEU A 41 15.54 -7.58 -0.16
C LEU A 41 15.09 -6.58 0.92
N PHE A 42 13.99 -6.88 1.62
CA PHE A 42 13.51 -6.12 2.78
C PHE A 42 12.62 -6.99 3.67
N THR A 43 12.41 -6.58 4.92
CA THR A 43 11.42 -7.20 5.82
C THR A 43 10.05 -6.54 5.71
N TRP A 44 8.98 -7.22 6.15
CA TRP A 44 7.66 -6.60 6.24
C TRP A 44 7.62 -5.39 7.19
N THR A 45 8.51 -5.33 8.17
CA THR A 45 8.65 -4.18 9.06
C THR A 45 9.20 -2.97 8.31
N ASP A 46 10.25 -3.16 7.50
CA ASP A 46 10.81 -2.09 6.65
C ASP A 46 9.76 -1.62 5.64
N TRP A 47 9.05 -2.57 5.02
CA TRP A 47 7.94 -2.29 4.12
C TRP A 47 6.87 -1.39 4.75
N ALA A 48 6.35 -1.77 5.92
CA ALA A 48 5.31 -1.02 6.60
C ALA A 48 5.77 0.38 7.01
N ALA A 49 7.03 0.51 7.46
CA ALA A 49 7.60 1.81 7.81
C ALA A 49 7.72 2.72 6.57
N THR A 50 8.36 2.25 5.50
CA THR A 50 8.59 3.06 4.30
C THR A 50 7.29 3.42 3.57
N LEU A 51 6.35 2.48 3.44
CA LEU A 51 5.04 2.78 2.85
C LEU A 51 4.26 3.79 3.69
N GLY A 52 4.33 3.67 5.03
CA GLY A 52 3.72 4.62 5.95
C GLY A 52 4.26 6.04 5.77
N GLU A 53 5.58 6.19 5.62
CA GLU A 53 6.22 7.48 5.32
C GLU A 53 5.76 8.05 3.97
N VAL A 54 5.75 7.24 2.91
CA VAL A 54 5.30 7.69 1.57
C VAL A 54 3.85 8.20 1.61
N ILE A 55 2.95 7.47 2.29
CA ILE A 55 1.55 7.87 2.42
C ILE A 55 1.42 9.13 3.29
N ALA A 56 2.20 9.23 4.37
CA ALA A 56 2.20 10.43 5.22
C ALA A 56 2.67 11.67 4.45
N ASP A 57 3.70 11.53 3.60
CA ASP A 57 4.22 12.59 2.74
C ASP A 57 3.20 13.05 1.68
N ALA A 58 2.33 12.15 1.20
CA ALA A 58 1.26 12.49 0.26
C ALA A 58 0.18 13.40 0.89
N GLY A 59 0.04 13.36 2.21
CA GLY A 59 -0.82 14.27 2.97
C GLY A 59 -2.31 13.95 2.90
N ALA A 60 -3.11 14.76 3.62
CA ALA A 60 -4.53 14.48 3.88
C ALA A 60 -5.47 14.62 2.67
N SER A 61 -4.99 15.13 1.53
CA SER A 61 -5.77 15.20 0.29
C SER A 61 -5.72 13.91 -0.53
N ASP A 62 -4.93 12.92 -0.12
CA ASP A 62 -4.93 11.61 -0.76
C ASP A 62 -6.21 10.84 -0.43
N THR A 63 -7.01 10.60 -1.47
CA THR A 63 -8.27 9.85 -1.40
C THR A 63 -8.06 8.33 -1.42
N GLY A 64 -6.82 7.87 -1.60
CA GLY A 64 -6.48 6.45 -1.75
C GLY A 64 -6.41 5.99 -3.21
N ASP A 65 -6.80 6.84 -4.17
CA ASP A 65 -6.70 6.54 -5.61
C ASP A 65 -5.26 6.33 -6.06
N GLN A 66 -4.29 6.83 -5.28
CA GLN A 66 -2.86 6.72 -5.54
C GLN A 66 -2.19 5.60 -4.74
N TYR A 67 -2.97 4.75 -4.04
CA TYR A 67 -2.43 3.75 -3.11
C TYR A 67 -1.37 2.83 -3.74
N TYR A 68 -1.63 2.25 -4.92
CA TYR A 68 -0.64 1.41 -5.60
C TYR A 68 0.51 2.21 -6.23
N ARG A 69 0.39 3.52 -6.41
CA ARG A 69 1.55 4.37 -6.75
C ARG A 69 2.45 4.54 -5.55
N HIS A 70 1.89 4.70 -4.35
CA HIS A 70 2.68 4.74 -3.11
C HIS A 70 3.41 3.43 -2.86
N TRP A 71 2.82 2.29 -3.22
CA TRP A 71 3.51 1.00 -3.24
C TRP A 71 4.74 1.01 -4.13
N LEU A 72 4.64 1.54 -5.35
CA LEU A 72 5.77 1.62 -6.27
C LEU A 72 6.88 2.52 -5.71
N THR A 73 6.54 3.70 -5.19
CA THR A 73 7.51 4.59 -4.54
C THR A 73 8.21 3.92 -3.35
N ALA A 74 7.47 3.16 -2.53
CA ALA A 74 8.04 2.44 -1.40
C ALA A 74 8.96 1.30 -1.85
N LEU A 75 8.56 0.55 -2.90
CA LEU A 75 9.39 -0.49 -3.51
C LEU A 75 10.71 0.08 -4.01
N GLU A 76 10.67 1.17 -4.79
CA GLU A 76 11.85 1.85 -5.32
C GLU A 76 12.81 2.25 -4.18
N ARG A 77 12.30 2.91 -3.14
CA ARG A 77 13.11 3.30 -1.97
C ARG A 77 13.80 2.11 -1.30
N LEU A 78 13.07 1.01 -1.09
CA LEU A 78 13.60 -0.18 -0.42
C LEU A 78 14.63 -0.91 -1.29
N THR A 79 14.37 -1.05 -2.59
CA THR A 79 15.30 -1.72 -3.50
C THR A 79 16.57 -0.92 -3.73
N ASP A 80 16.48 0.42 -3.76
CA ASP A 80 17.65 1.29 -3.87
C ASP A 80 18.52 1.23 -2.60
N ALA A 81 17.89 1.14 -1.43
CA ALA A 81 18.58 0.97 -0.16
C ALA A 81 19.29 -0.40 -0.07
N ALA A 82 18.64 -1.46 -0.53
CA ALA A 82 19.18 -2.83 -0.53
C ALA A 82 20.28 -3.05 -1.58
N ALA A 83 20.26 -2.31 -2.68
CA ALA A 83 21.25 -2.40 -3.76
C ALA A 83 22.60 -1.74 -3.45
N LYS A 84 22.74 -1.08 -2.29
CA LYS A 84 23.99 -0.42 -1.90
C LYS A 84 25.01 -1.47 -1.40
N PRO A 85 26.18 -1.61 -2.05
CA PRO A 85 27.21 -2.59 -1.70
C PRO A 85 27.95 -2.29 -0.40
#